data_AF-A0A7W0PPQ8-F1
#
_entry.id   AF-A0A7W0PPQ8-F1
#
_cell.length_a   1.000
_cell.length_b   1.000
_cell.length_c   1.000
_cell.angle_alpha   90.00
_cell.angle_beta   90.00
_cell.angle_gamma   90.00
#
_symmetry.space_group_name_H-M   'P 1'
#
loop_
_entity.id
_entity.type
_entity.pdbx_description
1 polymer ?
#
loop_
_entity_poly.entity_id
_entity_poly.type
_entity_poly.pdbx_seq_one_letter_code
_entity_poly.pdbx_strand_id
1 'polypeptide(L)'
;TICGKALSGRVTPIANCFMVCVYGSAMFLPVALWQLPGFDFGTVAASGWIALAWSAGPVMIGAFFLWFTGLKVVPANSAAVYTGLIPVSALACSAIFLGERIGWAHFTGMALVIAAIVLVARPDRDLAPIAGEMRVDARA
;
A
#
# COMPACT_ATOMS: atom_id res chain seq x y z
N THR A 1 2.07 0.64 -11.29
CA THR A 1 1.54 -0.73 -11.52
C THR A 1 1.76 -1.27 -12.93
N ILE A 2 2.05 -0.47 -13.96
CA ILE A 2 2.57 -0.97 -15.25
C ILE A 2 4.03 -0.52 -15.47
N CYS A 3 4.37 0.74 -15.17
CA CYS A 3 5.75 1.25 -15.29
C CYS A 3 6.75 0.63 -14.29
N GLY A 4 6.28 0.13 -13.15
CA GLY A 4 7.15 -0.49 -12.13
C GLY A 4 7.79 -1.81 -12.59
N LYS A 5 7.08 -2.61 -13.40
CA LYS A 5 7.62 -3.87 -13.94
C LYS A 5 8.72 -3.63 -14.98
N ALA A 6 8.66 -2.52 -15.73
CA ALA A 6 9.68 -2.17 -16.73
C ALA A 6 10.98 -1.61 -16.10
N LEU A 7 10.91 -1.09 -14.87
CA LEU A 7 12.03 -0.45 -14.16
C LEU A 7 12.59 -1.28 -12.99
N SER A 8 11.95 -2.39 -12.60
CA SER A 8 12.33 -3.24 -11.46
C SER A 8 13.74 -3.85 -11.53
N GLY A 9 14.44 -3.75 -12.66
CA GLY A 9 15.86 -4.13 -12.76
C GLY A 9 16.87 -3.00 -12.53
N ARG A 10 16.44 -1.72 -12.41
CA ARG A 10 17.36 -0.56 -12.45
C ARG A 10 17.18 0.46 -11.33
N VAL A 11 16.15 0.34 -10.49
CA VAL A 11 15.86 1.33 -9.44
C VAL A 11 16.00 0.67 -8.07
N THR A 12 16.90 1.18 -7.25
CA THR A 12 17.09 0.71 -5.87
C THR A 12 15.82 0.99 -5.05
N PRO A 13 15.44 0.12 -4.10
CA PRO A 13 14.27 0.33 -3.24
C PRO A 13 14.24 1.71 -2.57
N ILE A 14 15.43 2.23 -2.21
CA ILE A 14 15.61 3.54 -1.59
C ILE A 14 15.30 4.69 -2.56
N ALA A 15 15.65 4.56 -3.84
CA ALA A 15 15.33 5.55 -4.86
C ALA A 15 13.82 5.60 -5.13
N ASN A 16 13.14 4.45 -5.08
CA ASN A 16 11.68 4.42 -5.22
C ASN A 16 10.99 5.09 -4.02
N CYS A 17 11.46 4.86 -2.79
CA CYS A 17 10.96 5.58 -1.61
C CYS A 17 11.20 7.09 -1.73
N PHE A 18 12.40 7.50 -2.15
CA PHE A 18 12.71 8.90 -2.35
C PHE A 18 11.77 9.57 -3.35
N MET A 19 11.52 8.93 -4.50
CA MET A 19 10.58 9.45 -5.50
C MET A 19 9.17 9.61 -4.92
N VAL A 20 8.66 8.61 -4.21
CA VAL A 20 7.33 8.68 -3.59
C VAL A 20 7.25 9.83 -2.58
N CYS A 21 8.28 10.03 -1.76
CA CYS A 21 8.34 11.13 -0.81
C CYS A 21 8.39 12.50 -1.51
N VAL A 22 9.15 12.62 -2.60
CA VAL A 22 9.25 13.86 -3.39
C VAL A 22 7.92 14.19 -4.06
N TYR A 23 7.28 13.22 -4.71
CA TYR A 23 5.97 13.42 -5.33
C TYR A 23 4.90 13.75 -4.30
N GLY A 24 4.86 13.03 -3.17
CA GLY A 24 3.95 13.32 -2.07
C GLY A 24 4.15 14.74 -1.55
N SER A 25 5.39 15.11 -1.24
CA SER A 25 5.72 16.47 -0.76
C SER A 25 5.33 17.53 -1.77
N ALA A 26 5.65 17.34 -3.05
CA ALA A 26 5.32 18.30 -4.10
C ALA A 26 3.80 18.49 -4.27
N MET A 27 3.01 17.41 -4.16
CA MET A 27 1.55 17.48 -4.24
C MET A 27 0.93 18.17 -3.02
N PHE A 28 1.47 17.96 -1.82
CA PHE A 28 0.97 18.59 -0.60
C PHE A 28 1.50 20.02 -0.38
N LEU A 29 2.62 20.39 -0.99
CA LEU A 29 3.25 21.70 -0.85
C LEU A 29 2.32 22.89 -1.18
N PRO A 30 1.58 22.95 -2.31
CA PRO A 30 0.72 24.08 -2.61
C PRO A 30 -0.43 24.24 -1.61
N VAL A 31 -1.00 23.13 -1.13
CA VAL A 31 -2.04 23.15 -0.10
C VAL A 31 -1.47 23.64 1.23
N ALA A 32 -0.29 23.16 1.60
CA ALA A 32 0.40 23.60 2.81
C ALA A 32 0.70 25.11 2.76
N LEU A 33 1.24 25.61 1.64
CA LEU A 33 1.54 27.03 1.45
C LEU A 33 0.29 27.92 1.51
N TRP A 34 -0.85 27.41 1.03
CA TRP A 34 -2.13 28.13 1.11
C TRP A 34 -2.66 28.22 2.55
N GLN A 35 -2.36 27.22 3.39
CA GLN A 35 -2.85 27.14 4.77
C GLN A 35 -1.93 27.81 5.79
N LEU A 36 -0.65 28.02 5.45
CA LEU A 36 0.35 28.72 6.29
C LEU A 36 -0.09 30.08 6.85
N PRO A 37 -0.75 30.99 6.08
CA PRO A 37 -1.04 32.34 6.57
C PRO A 37 -2.03 32.39 7.74
N GLY A 38 -2.84 31.34 7.92
CA GLY A 38 -3.83 31.24 9.00
C GLY A 38 -3.50 30.17 10.05
N PHE A 39 -2.33 29.54 9.96
CA PHE A 39 -1.98 28.42 10.83
C PHE A 39 -1.11 28.87 12.00
N ASP A 40 -1.68 28.84 13.20
CA ASP A 40 -0.93 29.07 14.44
C ASP A 40 -0.35 27.75 14.95
N PHE A 41 0.97 27.60 14.79
CA PHE A 41 1.72 26.43 15.25
C PHE A 41 1.64 26.21 16.78
N GLY A 42 1.32 27.25 17.56
CA GLY A 42 1.15 27.17 19.01
C GLY A 42 -0.16 26.51 19.45
N THR A 43 -1.15 26.39 18.54
CA THR A 43 -2.42 25.70 18.84
C THR A 43 -2.30 24.19 18.87
N VAL A 44 -1.22 23.65 18.28
CA VAL A 44 -0.97 22.21 18.24
C VAL A 44 -0.22 21.78 19.50
N ALA A 45 -0.90 21.00 20.34
CA ALA A 45 -0.28 20.41 21.52
C ALA A 45 0.96 19.56 21.16
N ALA A 46 1.94 19.49 22.06
CA ALA A 46 3.15 18.68 21.86
C ALA A 46 2.84 17.21 21.55
N SER A 47 1.73 16.66 22.08
CA SER A 47 1.24 15.33 21.76
C SER A 47 0.89 15.16 20.27
N GLY A 48 0.36 16.19 19.61
CA GLY A 48 0.07 16.19 18.18
C GLY A 48 1.35 16.11 17.34
N TRP A 49 2.38 16.87 17.72
CA TRP A 49 3.69 16.81 17.08
C TRP A 49 4.36 15.44 17.25
N ILE A 50 4.26 14.85 18.45
CA ILE A 50 4.79 13.51 18.73
C ILE A 50 4.03 12.46 17.91
N ALA A 51 2.70 12.52 17.85
CA ALA A 51 1.89 11.59 17.06
C ALA A 51 2.20 11.67 15.56
N LEU A 52 2.42 12.89 15.05
CA LEU A 52 2.85 13.11 13.66
C LEU A 52 4.23 12.48 13.40
N ALA A 53 5.21 12.75 14.26
CA ALA A 53 6.56 12.19 14.13
C ALA A 53 6.55 10.66 14.22
N TRP A 54 5.77 10.10 15.15
CA TRP A 54 5.60 8.66 15.33
C TRP A 54 5.02 7.99 14.08
N SER A 55 3.99 8.60 13.49
CA SER A 55 3.30 8.04 12.32
C SER A 55 4.12 8.18 11.03
N ALA A 56 4.82 9.31 10.85
CA ALA A 56 5.60 9.56 9.64
C ALA A 56 6.96 8.86 9.62
N GLY A 57 7.59 8.65 10.78
CA GLY A 57 8.90 8.02 10.89
C GLY A 57 8.81 6.53 11.18
N PRO A 58 8.79 6.10 12.45
CA PRO A 58 8.83 4.68 12.84
C PRO A 58 7.79 3.79 12.15
N VAL A 59 6.53 4.23 12.10
CA VAL A 59 5.45 3.44 11.50
C VAL A 59 5.68 3.25 9.99
N MET A 60 6.06 4.32 9.28
CA MET A 60 6.29 4.25 7.84
C MET A 60 7.54 3.45 7.50
N ILE A 61 8.64 3.63 8.24
CA ILE A 61 9.88 2.88 8.06
C ILE A 61 9.62 1.38 8.31
N GLY A 62 8.91 1.05 9.39
CA GLY A 62 8.53 -0.33 9.71
C GLY A 62 7.66 -0.96 8.63
N ALA A 63 6.64 -0.23 8.14
CA ALA A 63 5.75 -0.70 7.08
C ALA A 63 6.50 -0.97 5.77
N PHE A 64 7.35 -0.05 5.31
CA PHE A 64 8.15 -0.26 4.11
C PHE A 64 9.17 -1.39 4.27
N PHE A 65 9.85 -1.46 5.41
CA PHE A 65 10.81 -2.53 5.69
C PHE A 65 10.14 -3.90 5.62
N LEU A 66 8.97 -4.04 6.26
CA LEU A 66 8.21 -5.29 6.26
C LEU A 66 7.69 -5.63 4.85
N TRP A 67 7.20 -4.62 4.12
CA TRP A 67 6.73 -4.78 2.74
C TRP A 67 7.83 -5.27 1.80
N PHE A 68 8.98 -4.57 1.76
CA PHE A 68 10.10 -4.97 0.90
C PHE A 68 10.70 -6.30 1.32
N THR A 69 10.67 -6.66 2.60
CA THR A 69 11.09 -7.98 3.07
C THR A 69 10.11 -9.07 2.62
N GLY A 70 8.80 -8.84 2.73
CA GLY A 70 7.77 -9.76 2.25
C GLY A 70 7.82 -10.00 0.74
N LEU A 71 8.13 -8.95 -0.04
CA LEU A 71 8.30 -9.06 -1.49
C LEU A 71 9.51 -9.90 -1.93
N LYS A 72 10.46 -10.19 -1.04
CA LYS A 72 11.56 -11.12 -1.34
C LYS A 72 11.11 -12.58 -1.36
N VAL A 73 10.00 -12.89 -0.69
CA VAL A 73 9.50 -14.27 -0.50
C VAL A 73 8.15 -14.53 -1.18
N VAL A 74 7.35 -13.51 -1.47
CA VAL A 74 6.05 -13.63 -2.14
C VAL A 74 6.05 -12.89 -3.49
N PRO A 75 5.53 -13.50 -4.58
CA PRO A 75 5.36 -12.81 -5.86
C PRO A 75 4.54 -11.52 -5.73
N ALA A 76 4.98 -10.45 -6.40
CA ALA A 76 4.34 -9.13 -6.30
C ALA A 76 2.84 -9.13 -6.63
N ASN A 77 2.38 -10.02 -7.52
CA ASN A 77 0.96 -10.13 -7.85
C ASN A 77 0.14 -10.63 -6.65
N SER A 78 0.58 -11.73 -6.01
CA SER A 78 -0.07 -12.28 -4.83
C SER A 78 0.03 -11.33 -3.63
N ALA A 79 1.18 -10.66 -3.45
CA ALA A 79 1.35 -9.65 -2.41
C ALA A 79 0.36 -8.48 -2.56
N ALA A 80 0.08 -8.05 -3.80
CA ALA A 80 -0.91 -7.01 -4.06
C ALA A 80 -2.33 -7.45 -3.65
N VAL A 81 -2.72 -8.70 -3.90
CA VAL A 81 -4.04 -9.22 -3.47
C VAL A 81 -4.16 -9.21 -1.95
N TYR A 82 -3.08 -9.54 -1.22
CA TYR A 82 -3.08 -9.49 0.25
C TYR A 82 -3.22 -8.08 0.82
N THR A 83 -2.93 -7.01 0.06
CA THR A 83 -3.23 -5.64 0.54
C THR A 83 -4.73 -5.41 0.74
N GLY A 84 -5.59 -6.24 0.13
CA GLY A 84 -7.02 -6.28 0.44
C GLY A 84 -7.32 -6.62 1.91
N LEU A 85 -6.41 -7.28 2.63
CA LEU A 85 -6.56 -7.56 4.06
C LEU A 85 -6.31 -6.32 4.94
N ILE A 86 -5.77 -5.22 4.40
CA ILE A 86 -5.50 -3.99 5.17
C ILE A 86 -6.77 -3.45 5.86
N PRO A 87 -7.93 -3.25 5.21
CA PRO A 87 -9.14 -2.79 5.90
C PRO A 87 -9.63 -3.77 6.98
N VAL A 88 -9.44 -5.09 6.78
CA VAL A 88 -9.79 -6.12 7.75
C VAL A 88 -8.93 -6.01 9.01
N SER A 89 -7.61 -5.89 8.85
CA SER A 89 -6.69 -5.72 9.97
C SER A 89 -6.83 -4.36 10.64
N ALA A 90 -7.09 -3.29 9.88
CA ALA A 90 -7.37 -1.96 10.40
C ALA A 90 -8.62 -1.96 11.30
N LEU A 91 -9.71 -2.61 10.87
CA LEU A 91 -10.92 -2.75 11.68
C LEU A 91 -10.66 -3.54 12.97
N ALA A 92 -9.92 -4.65 12.88
CA ALA A 92 -9.56 -5.45 14.06
C ALA A 92 -8.71 -4.64 15.04
N CYS A 93 -7.70 -3.92 14.55
CA CYS A 93 -6.89 -3.02 15.37
C CYS A 93 -7.73 -1.89 15.98
N SER A 94 -8.65 -1.28 15.24
CA SER A 94 -9.52 -0.22 15.78
C SER A 94 -10.39 -0.76 16.93
N ALA A 95 -10.98 -1.93 16.75
CA ALA A 95 -11.81 -2.55 17.78
C ALA A 95 -11.03 -2.92 19.04
N ILE A 96 -9.79 -3.44 18.90
CA ILE A 96 -8.96 -3.88 20.02
C ILE A 96 -8.30 -2.70 20.74
N PHE A 97 -7.66 -1.79 20.01
CA PHE A 97 -6.85 -0.72 20.59
C PHE A 97 -7.65 0.54 20.90
N LEU A 98 -8.68 0.84 20.11
CA LEU A 98 -9.49 2.05 20.24
C LEU A 98 -10.82 1.79 20.97
N GLY A 99 -11.24 0.52 21.07
CA GLY A 99 -12.48 0.12 21.76
C GLY A 99 -13.75 0.56 21.05
N GLU A 100 -13.67 0.88 19.75
CA GLU A 100 -14.81 1.35 18.98
C GLU A 100 -15.88 0.27 18.79
N ARG A 101 -17.16 0.67 18.87
CA ARG A 101 -18.29 -0.23 18.62
C ARG A 101 -18.40 -0.51 17.13
N ILE A 102 -18.06 -1.74 16.74
CA ILE A 102 -18.21 -2.20 15.35
C ILE A 102 -19.69 -2.25 14.99
N GLY A 103 -20.17 -1.26 14.24
CA GLY A 103 -21.52 -1.23 13.67
C GLY A 103 -21.70 -2.20 12.48
N TRP A 104 -22.96 -2.49 12.14
CA TRP A 104 -23.34 -3.40 11.05
C TRP A 104 -22.71 -3.07 9.68
N ALA A 105 -22.48 -1.78 9.40
CA ALA A 105 -21.83 -1.33 8.17
C ALA A 105 -20.39 -1.87 8.00
N HIS A 106 -19.65 -2.04 9.11
CA HIS A 106 -18.31 -2.60 9.09
C HIS A 106 -18.32 -4.07 8.71
N PHE A 107 -19.32 -4.84 9.19
CA PHE A 107 -19.49 -6.24 8.82
C PHE A 107 -19.79 -6.41 7.33
N THR A 108 -20.66 -5.57 6.76
CA THR A 108 -20.94 -5.60 5.32
C THR A 108 -19.71 -5.23 4.49
N GLY A 109 -18.93 -4.23 4.93
CA GLY A 109 -17.68 -3.87 4.28
C GLY A 109 -16.63 -5.01 4.35
N MET A 110 -16.52 -5.66 5.52
CA MET A 110 -15.60 -6.77 5.72
C MET A 110 -15.95 -7.97 4.85
N ALA A 111 -17.25 -8.30 4.73
CA ALA A 111 -17.73 -9.37 3.85
C ALA A 111 -17.41 -9.07 2.37
N LEU A 112 -17.60 -7.83 1.92
CA LEU A 112 -17.28 -7.42 0.55
C LEU A 112 -15.78 -7.52 0.26
N VAL A 113 -14.93 -7.10 1.20
CA VAL A 113 -13.47 -7.21 1.07
C VAL A 113 -13.04 -8.66 0.96
N ILE A 114 -13.55 -9.54 1.84
CA ILE A 114 -13.23 -10.97 1.81
C ILE A 114 -13.69 -11.58 0.47
N ALA A 115 -14.90 -11.24 0.01
CA ALA A 115 -15.41 -11.70 -1.28
C ALA A 115 -14.52 -11.24 -2.46
N ALA A 116 -14.07 -9.99 -2.45
CA ALA A 116 -13.15 -9.47 -3.47
C ALA A 116 -11.80 -10.21 -3.45
N ILE A 117 -11.21 -10.44 -2.28
CA ILE A 117 -9.96 -11.22 -2.15
C ILE A 117 -10.16 -12.63 -2.70
N VAL A 118 -11.24 -13.32 -2.33
CA VAL A 118 -11.53 -14.68 -2.80
C VAL A 118 -11.74 -14.74 -4.32
N LEU A 119 -12.33 -13.71 -4.92
CA LEU A 119 -12.54 -13.64 -6.36
C LEU A 119 -11.22 -13.40 -7.12
N VAL A 120 -10.38 -12.49 -6.61
CA VAL A 120 -9.11 -12.08 -7.24
C VAL A 120 -7.97 -13.07 -6.97
N ALA A 121 -7.96 -13.73 -5.81
CA ALA A 121 -6.96 -14.73 -5.45
C ALA A 121 -7.16 -16.08 -6.16
N ARG A 122 -8.18 -16.21 -7.03
CA ARG A 122 -8.33 -17.42 -7.86
C ARG A 122 -7.12 -17.52 -8.81
N PRO A 123 -6.48 -18.70 -8.91
CA PRO A 123 -5.42 -18.87 -9.88
C PRO A 123 -5.99 -18.65 -11.28
N ASP A 124 -5.42 -17.69 -12.02
CA ASP A 124 -5.64 -17.56 -13.46
C ASP A 124 -5.33 -18.92 -14.09
N ARG A 125 -6.37 -19.56 -14.65
CA ARG A 125 -6.23 -20.81 -15.40
C ARG A 125 -5.80 -20.58 -16.86
N ASP A 126 -5.61 -19.34 -17.29
CA ASP A 126 -5.36 -18.97 -18.68
C ASP A 126 -3.91 -18.55 -18.97
N LEU A 127 -2.95 -19.44 -18.69
CA LEU A 127 -1.59 -19.38 -19.28
C LEU A 127 -1.28 -20.58 -20.20
N ALA A 128 -2.30 -21.11 -20.87
CA ALA A 128 -2.13 -22.10 -21.95
C ALA A 128 -2.66 -21.50 -23.26
N PRO A 129 -1.90 -20.61 -23.94
CA PRO A 129 -1.27 -21.02 -25.21
C PRO A 129 0.06 -20.33 -25.61
N ILE A 130 0.66 -19.44 -24.80
CA ILE A 130 1.88 -18.70 -25.22
C ILE A 130 3.16 -19.55 -25.30
N ALA A 131 3.16 -20.76 -24.73
CA ALA A 131 4.26 -21.73 -24.89
C ALA A 131 4.22 -22.48 -26.24
N GLY A 132 3.08 -22.43 -26.96
CA GLY A 132 2.91 -23.06 -28.27
C GLY A 132 3.52 -22.24 -29.40
N GLU A 133 3.37 -20.91 -29.36
CA GLU A 133 3.82 -20.01 -30.44
C GLU A 133 5.35 -19.90 -30.50
N MET A 134 6.06 -19.86 -29.35
CA MET A 134 7.54 -19.83 -29.34
C MET A 134 8.22 -21.12 -29.84
N ARG A 135 7.51 -22.27 -29.87
CA ARG A 135 8.06 -23.52 -30.44
C ARG A 135 7.89 -23.64 -31.95
N VAL A 136 6.94 -22.88 -32.53
CA VAL A 136 6.70 -22.88 -33.98
C VAL A 136 7.69 -21.96 -34.68
N ASP A 137 7.97 -20.77 -34.12
CA ASP A 137 8.94 -19.83 -34.71
C ASP A 137 10.41 -20.31 -34.61
N ALA A 138 10.74 -21.15 -33.63
CA ALA A 138 12.10 -21.71 -33.52
C ALA A 138 12.38 -22.86 -34.50
N ARG A 139 11.40 -23.24 -35.34
CA ARG A 139 11.51 -24.32 -36.33
C ARG A 139 11.21 -23.87 -37.77
N ALA A 140 10.99 -22.57 -38.01
CA ALA A 140 10.78 -21.99 -39.33
C ALA A 140 12.06 -21.38 -39.90
#